data_AF-A0A6L3ZIJ1-F1
#
_entry.id   AF-A0A6L3ZIJ1-F1
#
_cell.length_a   1.000
_cell.length_b   1.000
_cell.length_c   1.000
_cell.angle_alpha   90.00
_cell.angle_beta   90.00
_cell.angle_gamma   90.00
#
_symmetry.space_group_name_H-M   'P 1'
#
loop_
_entity.id
_entity.type
_entity.pdbx_description
1 polymer ?
#
loop_
_entity_poly.entity_id
_entity_poly.type
_entity_poly.pdbx_seq_one_letter_code
_entity_poly.pdbx_strand_id
1 'polypeptide(L)'
;MSNTLEVDKKSTSEYRKWSLRIFIYQVIIQISLYYLVANFSAFSEEAIVEFSEKIFLINILANLLLVAGIVTSILALYKKETMNYQLMIGMIGNGIFLLIALLPLSYRI
;
A
#
# COMPACT_ATOMS: atom_id res chain seq x y z
N MET A 1 0.49 -45.26 24.13
CA MET A 1 0.41 -44.48 22.88
C MET A 1 -0.02 -43.07 23.25
N SER A 2 0.94 -42.16 23.42
CA SER A 2 0.64 -40.75 23.66
C SER A 2 0.38 -40.07 22.31
N ASN A 3 -0.86 -39.64 22.09
CA ASN A 3 -1.20 -38.73 21.00
C ASN A 3 -0.44 -37.42 21.22
N THR A 4 0.70 -37.27 20.57
CA THR A 4 1.35 -35.98 20.37
C THR A 4 0.41 -35.16 19.51
N LEU A 5 -0.41 -34.34 20.16
CA LEU A 5 -1.11 -33.23 19.52
C LEU A 5 -0.04 -32.44 18.76
N GLU A 6 0.01 -32.60 17.44
CA GLU A 6 0.66 -31.65 16.57
C GLU A 6 0.01 -30.31 16.86
N VAL A 7 0.65 -29.53 17.72
CA VAL A 7 0.39 -28.12 17.88
C VAL A 7 0.68 -27.54 16.51
N ASP A 8 -0.38 -27.43 15.71
CA ASP A 8 -0.38 -26.78 14.41
C ASP A 8 0.50 -25.55 14.54
N LYS A 9 1.63 -25.60 13.83
CA LYS A 9 2.67 -24.58 13.85
C LYS A 9 2.06 -23.39 13.14
N LYS A 10 1.19 -22.68 13.87
CA LYS A 10 0.39 -21.54 13.47
C LYS A 10 1.33 -20.67 12.66
N SER A 11 1.19 -20.73 11.33
CA SER A 11 2.06 -20.00 10.43
C SER A 11 2.05 -18.57 10.94
N THR A 12 3.17 -18.16 11.54
CA THR A 12 3.25 -16.87 12.21
C THR A 12 3.18 -15.88 11.06
N SER A 13 1.97 -15.45 10.74
CA SER A 13 1.73 -14.43 9.72
C SER A 13 2.57 -13.24 10.14
N GLU A 14 3.70 -13.02 9.46
CA GLU A 14 4.62 -11.95 9.77
C GLU A 14 4.07 -10.67 9.13
N TYR A 15 3.11 -10.03 9.81
CA TYR A 15 2.45 -8.81 9.32
C TYR A 15 3.47 -7.71 9.03
N ARG A 16 4.56 -7.66 9.81
CA ARG A 16 5.76 -6.87 9.58
C ARG A 16 6.40 -7.06 8.19
N LYS A 17 6.53 -8.28 7.69
CA LYS A 17 7.06 -8.52 6.33
C LYS A 17 6.07 -8.03 5.28
N TRP A 18 4.78 -8.24 5.51
CA TRP A 18 3.72 -7.79 4.61
C TRP A 18 3.59 -6.27 4.56
N SER A 19 3.72 -5.56 5.68
CA SER A 19 3.72 -4.10 5.74
C SER A 19 4.83 -3.51 4.86
N LEU A 20 6.04 -4.05 4.92
CA LEU A 20 7.14 -3.64 4.04
C LEU A 20 6.87 -3.96 2.56
N ARG A 21 6.36 -5.16 2.26
CA ARG A 21 6.03 -5.55 0.87
C ARG A 21 4.97 -4.63 0.27
N ILE A 22 3.91 -4.34 1.03
CA ILE A 22 2.84 -3.43 0.62
C ILE A 22 3.41 -2.04 0.38
N PHE A 23 4.25 -1.54 1.28
CA PHE A 23 4.93 -0.26 1.09
C PHE A 23 5.77 -0.22 -0.19
N ILE A 24 6.53 -1.28 -0.49
CA ILE A 24 7.30 -1.37 -1.74
C ILE A 24 6.37 -1.34 -2.97
N TYR A 25 5.25 -2.08 -2.95
CA TYR A 25 4.27 -2.02 -4.03
C TYR A 25 3.64 -0.63 -4.18
N GLN A 26 3.39 0.05 -3.06
CA GLN A 26 2.95 1.45 -3.03
C GLN A 26 3.93 2.34 -3.79
N VAL A 27 5.23 2.24 -3.49
CA VAL A 27 6.29 3.01 -4.13
C VAL A 27 6.36 2.71 -5.62
N ILE A 28 6.30 1.44 -6.02
CA ILE A 28 6.32 1.04 -7.43
C ILE A 28 5.15 1.65 -8.19
N ILE A 29 3.94 1.57 -7.64
CA ILE A 29 2.75 2.16 -8.29
C ILE A 29 2.91 3.67 -8.47
N GLN A 30 3.46 4.38 -7.48
CA GLN A 30 3.66 5.82 -7.59
C GLN A 30 4.72 6.19 -8.64
N ILE A 31 5.78 5.38 -8.76
CA ILE A 31 6.77 5.53 -9.84
C ILE A 31 6.11 5.27 -11.21
N SER A 32 5.28 4.22 -11.32
CA SER A 32 4.54 3.92 -12.56
C SER A 32 3.57 5.03 -12.94
N LEU A 33 2.84 5.60 -11.98
CA LEU A 33 1.96 6.76 -12.19
C LEU A 33 2.76 7.96 -12.67
N TYR A 34 3.86 8.28 -12.00
CA TYR A 34 4.73 9.38 -12.41
C TYR A 34 5.25 9.19 -13.84
N TYR A 35 5.70 7.98 -14.17
CA TYR A 35 6.16 7.66 -15.52
C TYR A 35 5.06 7.82 -16.57
N LEU A 36 3.85 7.33 -16.30
CA LEU A 36 2.71 7.47 -17.20
C LEU A 36 2.34 8.94 -17.42
N VAL A 37 2.28 9.74 -16.36
CA VAL A 37 1.97 11.18 -16.44
C VAL A 37 3.07 11.93 -17.17
N ALA A 38 4.35 11.65 -16.88
CA ALA A 38 5.48 12.31 -17.52
C ALA A 38 5.59 12.03 -19.03
N ASN A 39 5.10 10.88 -19.49
CA ASN A 39 5.13 10.47 -20.89
C ASN A 39 3.77 10.66 -21.60
N PHE A 40 2.75 11.16 -20.90
CA PHE A 40 1.44 11.38 -21.50
C PHE A 40 1.47 12.56 -22.46
N SER A 41 0.83 12.39 -23.61
CA SER A 41 0.69 13.43 -24.63
C SER A 41 -0.77 13.50 -25.10
N ALA A 42 -1.33 14.70 -25.00
CA ALA A 42 -2.75 14.97 -25.26
C ALA A 42 -3.02 15.22 -26.76
N PHE A 43 -2.66 14.27 -27.61
CA PHE A 43 -2.79 14.43 -29.07
C PHE A 43 -4.22 14.27 -29.59
N SER A 44 -5.13 13.64 -28.83
CA SER A 44 -6.55 13.53 -29.17
C SER A 44 -7.43 13.47 -27.92
N GLU A 45 -8.72 13.80 -28.07
CA GLU A 45 -9.70 13.72 -26.98
C GLU A 45 -9.90 12.26 -26.51
N GLU A 46 -9.92 11.29 -27.44
CA GLU A 46 -9.94 9.86 -27.12
C GLU A 46 -8.73 9.44 -26.28
N ALA A 47 -7.52 9.92 -26.60
CA ALA A 47 -6.32 9.63 -25.83
C ALA A 47 -6.37 10.21 -24.40
N ILE A 48 -7.02 11.36 -24.22
CA ILE A 48 -7.24 11.95 -22.89
C ILE A 48 -8.20 11.07 -22.07
N VAL A 49 -9.29 10.62 -22.67
CA VAL A 49 -10.27 9.76 -21.99
C VAL A 49 -9.63 8.43 -21.59
N GLU A 50 -8.96 7.74 -22.52
CA GLU A 50 -8.30 6.46 -22.24
C GLU A 50 -7.22 6.59 -21.17
N PHE A 51 -6.45 7.68 -21.20
CA PHE A 51 -5.45 7.96 -20.17
C PHE A 51 -6.08 8.22 -18.80
N SER A 52 -7.14 9.02 -18.76
CA SER A 52 -7.87 9.32 -17.52
C SER A 52 -8.43 8.04 -16.88
N GLU A 53 -9.04 7.15 -17.66
CA GLU A 53 -9.56 5.87 -17.17
C GLU A 53 -8.45 4.96 -16.61
N LYS A 54 -7.31 4.86 -17.30
CA LYS A 54 -6.14 4.08 -16.84
C LYS A 54 -5.57 4.64 -15.54
N ILE A 55 -5.38 5.95 -15.45
CA ILE A 55 -4.89 6.61 -14.23
C ILE A 55 -5.88 6.40 -13.09
N PHE A 56 -7.18 6.50 -13.35
CA PHE A 56 -8.22 6.27 -12.35
C PHE A 56 -8.16 4.84 -11.78
N LEU A 57 -8.04 3.82 -12.63
CA LEU A 57 -7.89 2.43 -12.19
C LEU A 57 -6.63 2.18 -11.37
N ILE A 58 -5.48 2.71 -11.81
CA ILE A 58 -4.23 2.59 -11.05
C ILE A 58 -4.34 3.31 -9.70
N ASN A 59 -5.01 4.45 -9.65
CA ASN A 59 -5.23 5.19 -8.43
C ASN A 59 -6.15 4.44 -7.45
N ILE A 60 -7.20 3.76 -7.95
CA ILE A 60 -8.00 2.84 -7.12
C ILE A 60 -7.11 1.76 -6.51
N LEU A 61 -6.26 1.12 -7.31
CA LEU A 61 -5.34 0.09 -6.83
C LEU A 61 -4.34 0.63 -5.79
N ALA A 62 -3.81 1.84 -6.00
CA ALA A 62 -2.92 2.52 -5.07
C ALA A 62 -3.59 2.77 -3.71
N ASN A 63 -4.86 3.20 -3.72
CA ASN A 63 -5.64 3.43 -2.51
C ASN A 63 -5.97 2.12 -1.78
N LEU A 64 -6.28 1.04 -2.50
CA LEU A 64 -6.49 -0.28 -1.90
C LEU A 64 -5.23 -0.79 -1.20
N LEU A 65 -4.06 -0.63 -1.82
CA LEU A 65 -2.78 -0.97 -1.20
C LEU A 65 -2.48 -0.09 0.02
N LEU A 66 -2.84 1.20 -0.02
CA LEU A 66 -2.69 2.09 1.12
C LEU A 66 -3.47 1.57 2.33
N VAL A 67 -4.75 1.26 2.12
CA VAL A 67 -5.64 0.71 3.15
C VAL A 67 -5.08 -0.62 3.68
N ALA A 68 -4.64 -1.51 2.79
CA ALA A 68 -4.01 -2.77 3.19
C ALA A 68 -2.73 -2.55 4.02
N GLY A 69 -1.91 -1.56 3.66
CA GLY A 69 -0.68 -1.19 4.37
C GLY A 69 -0.97 -0.66 5.78
N ILE A 70 -2.02 0.14 5.92
CA ILE A 70 -2.49 0.64 7.22
C ILE A 70 -3.03 -0.50 8.08
N VAL A 71 -3.92 -1.33 7.53
CA VAL A 71 -4.52 -2.46 8.25
C VAL A 71 -3.44 -3.44 8.71
N THR A 72 -2.48 -3.78 7.85
CA THR A 72 -1.37 -4.68 8.23
C THR A 72 -0.47 -4.07 9.29
N SER A 73 -0.23 -2.76 9.26
CA SER A 73 0.54 -2.06 10.29
C SER A 73 -0.21 -2.06 11.64
N ILE A 74 -1.52 -1.81 11.64
CA ILE A 74 -2.37 -1.90 12.84
C ILE A 74 -2.38 -3.32 13.41
N LEU A 75 -2.52 -4.34 12.55
CA LEU A 75 -2.50 -5.75 12.96
C LEU A 75 -1.16 -6.16 13.58
N ALA A 76 -0.04 -5.68 13.03
CA ALA A 76 1.28 -5.92 13.59
C ALA A 76 1.42 -5.32 15.00
N LEU A 77 0.91 -4.10 15.22
CA LEU A 77 0.87 -3.47 16.54
C LEU A 77 -0.03 -4.24 17.52
N TYR A 78 -1.23 -4.65 17.07
CA TYR A 78 -2.17 -5.42 17.89
C TYR A 78 -1.58 -6.77 18.34
N LYS A 79 -0.84 -7.44 17.44
CA LYS A 79 -0.14 -8.69 17.76
C LYS A 79 1.14 -8.51 18.56
N LYS A 80 1.49 -7.26 18.93
CA LYS A 80 2.73 -6.91 19.64
C LYS A 80 3.97 -7.47 18.93
N GLU A 81 3.96 -7.46 17.60
CA GLU A 81 5.15 -7.85 16.83
C GLU A 81 6.31 -6.92 17.18
N THR A 82 7.53 -7.47 17.22
CA THR A 82 8.71 -6.69 17.53
C THR A 82 8.91 -5.60 16.48
N MET A 83 8.93 -4.35 16.94
CA MET A 83 9.29 -3.18 16.15
C MET A 83 10.70 -3.35 15.60
N ASN A 84 10.79 -3.76 14.35
CA ASN A 84 12.03 -3.78 13.59
C ASN A 84 11.96 -2.75 12.45
N TYR A 85 13.05 -2.64 11.69
CA TYR A 85 13.12 -1.73 10.55
C TYR A 85 12.01 -1.97 9.50
N GLN A 86 11.56 -3.21 9.30
CA GLN A 86 10.53 -3.56 8.31
C GLN A 86 9.16 -2.97 8.69
N LEU A 87 8.76 -3.15 9.96
CA LEU A 87 7.51 -2.59 10.46
C LEU A 87 7.60 -1.06 10.56
N MET A 88 8.73 -0.53 11.01
CA MET A 88 8.93 0.92 11.16
C MET A 88 8.86 1.63 9.80
N ILE A 89 9.57 1.14 8.78
CA ILE A 89 9.55 1.71 7.43
C ILE A 89 8.17 1.59 6.81
N GLY A 90 7.54 0.41 6.91
CA GLY A 90 6.19 0.21 6.37
C GLY A 90 5.17 1.14 7.01
N MET A 91 5.20 1.28 8.34
CA MET A 91 4.25 2.10 9.08
C MET A 91 4.46 3.60 8.86
N ILE A 92 5.70 4.09 8.91
CA ILE A 92 6.02 5.49 8.62
C ILE A 92 5.74 5.82 7.15
N GLY A 93 6.17 4.95 6.23
CA GLY A 93 6.00 5.13 4.80
C GLY A 93 4.53 5.15 4.38
N ASN A 94 3.73 4.19 4.84
CA ASN A 94 2.29 4.19 4.61
C ASN A 94 1.62 5.40 5.27
N GLY A 95 2.11 5.85 6.44
CA GLY A 95 1.65 7.07 7.10
C GLY A 95 1.89 8.33 6.27
N ILE A 96 3.07 8.47 5.65
CA ILE A 96 3.37 9.59 4.74
C ILE A 96 2.43 9.57 3.53
N PHE A 97 2.22 8.39 2.92
CA PHE A 97 1.29 8.27 1.79
C PHE A 97 -0.15 8.61 2.17
N LEU A 98 -0.58 8.28 3.38
CA LEU A 98 -1.89 8.69 3.89
C LEU A 98 -1.99 10.22 3.99
N LEU A 99 -0.98 10.89 4.55
CA LEU A 99 -0.97 12.35 4.64
C LEU A 99 -1.05 13.00 3.25
N ILE A 100 -0.27 12.49 2.29
CA ILE A 100 -0.30 12.97 0.89
C ILE A 100 -1.69 12.76 0.28
N ALA A 101 -2.31 11.60 0.48
CA ALA A 101 -3.64 11.30 -0.04
C ALA A 101 -4.73 12.22 0.55
N LEU A 102 -4.54 12.72 1.77
CA LEU A 102 -5.49 13.61 2.44
C LEU A 102 -5.29 15.10 2.10
N LEU A 103 -4.13 15.52 1.58
CA LEU A 103 -3.86 16.91 1.22
C LEU A 103 -4.93 17.55 0.30
N PRO A 104 -5.42 16.89 -0.77
CA PRO A 104 -6.43 17.48 -1.64
C PRO A 104 -7.76 17.77 -0.93
N LEU A 105 -8.05 17.04 0.16
CA LEU A 105 -9.28 17.20 0.93
C LEU A 105 -9.26 18.50 1.76
N SER A 106 -8.08 18.92 2.23
CA SER A 106 -7.94 20.14 3.05
C SER A 106 -8.06 21.44 2.24
N TYR A 107 -7.83 21.40 0.92
CA TYR A 107 -7.97 22.57 0.04
C TYR A 107 -9.42 22.84 -0.40
N ARG A 108 -10.36 21.95 -0.06
CA ARG A 108 -11.78 22.04 -0.45
C ARG A 108 -12.72 22.47 0.68
N ILE A 109 -12.18 22.89 1.82
CA ILE A 109 -12.88 23.46 2.98
C ILE A 109 -12.51 24.94 3.07
#